data_AF-C9REB2-F1
#
_entry.id   AF-C9REB2-F1
#
_cell.length_a   1.000
_cell.length_b   1.000
_cell.length_c   1.000
_cell.angle_alpha   90.00
_cell.angle_beta   90.00
_cell.angle_gamma   90.00
#
_symmetry.space_group_name_H-M   'P 1'
#
loop_
_entity.id
_entity.type
_entity.pdbx_description
1 polymer ?
#
loop_
_entity_poly.entity_id
_entity_poly.type
_entity_poly.pdbx_seq_one_letter_code
_entity_poly.pdbx_strand_id
1 'polypeptide(L)'
;MKKFVIILILLTLFQLSFGVNVSVDIDSYGWITITSEKNISKNLENLKYLQLWSSKNGNIYIFQLKVPLNKNKSQLIYNLSPIGKFHINKVSTEKFFKINDYKVENGEIIVNYSYNFTTIAILLLEYLFIFILTLYFTHHLKKLFRKKSATIREKSEVLKKYTIHFTLYAISITVILITQLLIFDLPDLISYTFNVGLDTAIIIWMLMLFVFMLLPPVLAAKDMVRCFSSQKSKDRNENEIKKSPLMVALSFILLFAPLGIMFLIIIYGIPNMLISPIKTQFYDLPLPLRTAFWITFYYSIAVLFSKTSTQLLKYTKIMKRINDEETINKIKNIVNDISKKLNVKPFKKIEIIKSDVANAMVEGLFKEKLVITSKLLDILSEEELKAIIAHELAHRKKLHIKLGFISFIIIGAIIYSIAIYILKYINIEGEWVFTAVFFTAYIIDYLLCRYISRKIEKDADLLATKIIDPKTYIKALAKIHFSSYMPKEGILNVLMTHPSLKERARYIQETYGLSKDDVDKIIEEAYQYVEKVVNK
;
A
#
# COMPACT_ATOMS: atom_id res chain seq x y z
N MET A 1 -5.92 -37.17 60.97
CA MET A 1 -6.18 -35.70 61.00
C MET A 1 -5.06 -34.84 61.63
N LYS A 2 -4.23 -35.31 62.57
CA LYS A 2 -3.08 -34.51 63.09
C LYS A 2 -1.78 -34.56 62.27
N LYS A 3 -1.67 -35.43 61.25
CA LYS A 3 -0.53 -35.46 60.30
C LYS A 3 -0.78 -34.75 58.97
N PHE A 4 -1.99 -34.22 58.75
CA PHE A 4 -2.34 -33.45 57.55
C PHE A 4 -2.19 -31.93 57.76
N VAL A 5 -2.25 -31.48 59.02
CA VAL A 5 -2.10 -30.05 59.39
C VAL A 5 -0.64 -29.61 59.40
N ILE A 6 0.32 -30.51 59.65
CA ILE A 6 1.76 -30.20 59.60
C ILE A 6 2.23 -30.00 58.14
N ILE A 7 1.61 -30.68 57.17
CA ILE A 7 1.89 -30.48 55.74
C ILE A 7 1.26 -29.17 55.23
N LEU A 8 0.15 -28.72 55.81
CA LEU A 8 -0.48 -27.44 55.46
C LEU A 8 0.24 -26.22 56.07
N ILE A 9 0.88 -26.36 57.24
CA ILE A 9 1.66 -25.29 57.87
C ILE A 9 3.05 -25.13 57.22
N LEU A 10 3.60 -26.21 56.64
CA LEU A 10 4.79 -26.15 55.78
C LEU A 10 4.51 -25.56 54.37
N LEU A 11 3.24 -25.44 53.97
CA LEU A 11 2.82 -24.71 52.77
C LEU A 11 2.51 -23.22 53.01
N THR A 12 2.58 -22.74 54.25
CA THR A 12 2.39 -21.32 54.59
C THR A 12 3.69 -20.52 54.81
N LEU A 13 4.84 -21.09 54.44
CA LEU A 13 6.08 -20.32 54.24
C LEU A 13 6.30 -20.05 52.75
N PHE A 14 5.32 -19.44 52.08
CA PHE A 14 5.56 -18.81 50.78
C PHE A 14 6.48 -17.62 50.99
N GLN A 15 7.77 -17.82 50.71
CA GLN A 15 8.63 -16.69 50.36
C GLN A 15 8.00 -15.98 49.17
N LEU A 16 7.83 -14.67 49.30
CA LEU A 16 7.51 -13.77 48.20
C LEU A 16 8.44 -14.10 47.02
N SER A 17 7.88 -14.71 45.99
CA SER A 17 8.59 -15.00 44.74
C SER A 17 7.98 -14.12 43.66
N PHE A 18 8.59 -12.96 43.42
CA PHE A 18 8.28 -12.18 42.22
C PHE A 18 8.68 -12.99 40.99
N GLY A 19 7.80 -13.05 39.99
CA GLY A 19 8.14 -13.62 38.69
C GLY A 19 8.78 -12.55 37.82
N VAL A 20 10.06 -12.67 37.51
CA VAL A 20 10.81 -11.67 36.72
C VAL A 20 11.14 -12.25 35.34
N ASN A 21 10.58 -11.65 34.30
CA ASN A 21 11.02 -11.88 32.93
C ASN A 21 12.01 -10.77 32.57
N VAL A 22 13.21 -11.14 32.16
CA VAL A 22 14.24 -10.20 31.72
C VAL A 22 14.33 -10.30 30.20
N SER A 23 14.06 -9.21 29.50
CA SER A 23 14.34 -9.12 28.07
C SER A 23 15.45 -8.11 27.84
N VAL A 24 16.55 -8.54 27.24
CA VAL A 24 17.55 -7.63 26.71
C VAL A 24 17.04 -7.18 25.35
N ASP A 25 16.29 -6.10 25.36
CA ASP A 25 15.58 -5.55 24.21
C ASP A 25 15.90 -4.04 24.15
N ILE A 26 16.47 -3.60 23.02
CA ILE A 26 17.49 -2.54 22.99
C ILE A 26 17.15 -1.40 22.05
N ASP A 27 16.33 -0.50 22.55
CA ASP A 27 16.32 0.88 22.06
C ASP A 27 17.44 1.74 22.74
N SER A 28 18.59 1.14 23.08
CA SER A 28 19.72 1.68 23.90
C SER A 28 19.66 1.37 25.40
N TYR A 29 18.85 0.40 25.78
CA TYR A 29 18.54 -0.01 27.15
C TYR A 29 18.21 -1.50 27.18
N GLY A 30 17.91 -2.08 28.33
CA GLY A 30 17.25 -3.37 28.46
C GLY A 30 15.90 -3.22 29.13
N TRP A 31 15.11 -4.29 29.15
CA TRP A 31 13.81 -4.33 29.78
C TRP A 31 13.74 -5.39 30.88
N ILE A 32 13.20 -5.00 32.01
CA ILE A 32 12.92 -5.92 33.12
C ILE A 32 11.43 -5.88 33.37
N THR A 33 10.76 -6.98 33.07
CA THR A 33 9.34 -7.16 33.33
C THR A 33 9.16 -7.91 34.64
N ILE A 34 8.58 -7.25 35.63
CA ILE A 34 8.30 -7.80 36.95
C ILE A 34 6.80 -8.08 37.04
N THR A 35 6.45 -9.33 37.32
CA THR A 35 5.08 -9.77 37.56
C THR A 35 4.89 -10.08 39.04
N SER A 36 3.80 -9.56 39.62
CA SER A 36 3.53 -9.66 41.06
C SER A 36 2.02 -9.75 41.32
N GLU A 37 1.60 -10.61 42.23
CA GLU A 37 0.21 -10.66 42.71
C GLU A 37 -0.13 -9.46 43.62
N LYS A 38 0.89 -8.79 44.18
CA LYS A 38 0.74 -7.61 45.03
C LYS A 38 1.21 -6.35 44.32
N ASN A 39 0.58 -5.23 44.63
CA ASN A 39 1.04 -3.93 44.14
C ASN A 39 2.36 -3.55 44.84
N ILE A 40 3.45 -3.53 44.09
CA ILE A 40 4.80 -3.19 44.55
C ILE A 40 5.30 -1.83 44.05
N SER A 41 4.41 -0.94 43.57
CA SER A 41 4.82 0.36 43.01
C SER A 41 5.76 1.15 43.93
N LYS A 42 5.49 1.16 45.24
CA LYS A 42 6.35 1.84 46.23
C LYS A 42 7.75 1.24 46.36
N ASN A 43 7.90 -0.07 46.16
CA ASN A 43 9.21 -0.73 46.19
C ASN A 43 10.02 -0.42 44.94
N LEU A 44 9.35 -0.15 43.81
CA LEU A 44 10.00 0.16 42.53
C LEU A 44 10.54 1.59 42.49
N GLU A 45 9.97 2.55 43.23
CA GLU A 45 10.46 3.93 43.34
C GLU A 45 11.94 4.01 43.76
N ASN A 46 12.43 2.99 44.47
CA ASN A 46 13.82 2.90 44.94
C ASN A 46 14.79 2.31 43.90
N LEU A 47 14.32 1.91 42.72
CA LEU A 47 15.13 1.35 41.64
C LEU A 47 15.55 2.43 40.63
N LYS A 48 16.73 2.26 40.02
CA LYS A 48 17.25 3.17 38.99
C LYS A 48 16.80 2.74 37.59
N TYR A 49 15.68 3.24 37.11
CA TYR A 49 15.19 3.01 35.74
C TYR A 49 15.13 4.30 34.92
N LEU A 50 15.16 4.17 33.58
CA LEU A 50 14.97 5.25 32.62
C LEU A 50 13.48 5.58 32.46
N GLN A 51 12.63 4.55 32.34
CA GLN A 51 11.17 4.67 32.25
C GLN A 51 10.51 3.46 32.91
N LEU A 52 9.30 3.64 33.44
CA LEU A 52 8.51 2.61 34.09
C LEU A 52 7.10 2.62 33.50
N TRP A 53 6.62 1.46 33.06
CA TRP A 53 5.23 1.23 32.73
C TRP A 53 4.62 0.23 33.71
N SER A 54 3.34 0.43 34.03
CA SER A 54 2.59 -0.49 34.88
C SER A 54 1.24 -0.80 34.28
N SER A 55 0.84 -2.06 34.34
CA SER A 55 -0.48 -2.53 33.93
C SER A 55 -0.98 -3.60 34.90
N LYS A 56 -2.29 -3.84 34.89
CA LYS A 56 -2.92 -4.88 35.71
C LYS A 56 -3.75 -5.77 34.79
N ASN A 57 -3.47 -7.08 34.81
CA ASN A 57 -4.25 -8.07 34.09
C ASN A 57 -4.83 -9.07 35.11
N GLY A 58 -6.14 -8.98 35.37
CA GLY A 58 -6.79 -9.73 36.45
C GLY A 58 -6.21 -9.36 37.82
N ASN A 59 -5.65 -10.35 38.53
CA ASN A 59 -5.02 -10.18 39.85
C ASN A 59 -3.50 -9.97 39.79
N ILE A 60 -2.90 -9.92 38.60
CA ILE A 60 -1.46 -9.80 38.42
C ILE A 60 -1.11 -8.37 38.01
N TYR A 61 -0.20 -7.75 38.76
CA TYR A 61 0.46 -6.50 38.42
C TYR A 61 1.68 -6.80 37.55
N ILE A 62 1.81 -6.07 36.44
CA ILE A 62 2.92 -6.17 35.51
C ILE A 62 3.62 -4.82 35.47
N PHE A 63 4.92 -4.81 35.78
CA PHE A 63 5.77 -3.63 35.75
C PHE A 63 6.88 -3.81 34.74
N GLN A 64 7.05 -2.89 33.80
CA GLN A 64 8.10 -2.93 32.79
C GLN A 64 9.08 -1.79 33.04
N LEU A 65 10.30 -2.13 33.41
CA LEU A 65 11.38 -1.21 33.70
C LEU A 65 12.33 -1.14 32.51
N LYS A 66 12.55 0.06 32.01
CA LYS A 66 13.57 0.36 31.02
C LYS A 66 14.87 0.71 31.73
N VAL A 67 15.94 -0.04 31.51
CA VAL A 67 17.18 0.04 32.30
C VAL A 67 18.41 0.28 31.40
N PRO A 68 19.43 1.02 31.83
CA PRO A 68 20.60 1.27 30.99
C PRO A 68 21.38 -0.04 30.74
N LEU A 69 21.96 -0.16 29.55
CA LEU A 69 22.74 -1.32 29.11
C LEU A 69 24.22 -0.94 28.94
N ASN A 70 25.13 -1.78 29.43
CA ASN A 70 26.57 -1.55 29.23
C ASN A 70 27.03 -2.15 27.89
N LYS A 71 26.87 -1.39 26.80
CA LYS A 71 27.24 -1.81 25.44
C LYS A 71 28.70 -2.27 25.34
N ASN A 72 29.62 -1.59 26.03
CA ASN A 72 31.06 -1.90 25.95
C ASN A 72 31.42 -3.25 26.57
N LYS A 73 30.67 -3.70 27.59
CA LYS A 73 30.89 -4.99 28.25
C LYS A 73 30.01 -6.11 27.69
N SER A 74 29.03 -5.81 26.83
CA SER A 74 28.00 -6.76 26.39
C SER A 74 27.29 -7.43 27.57
N GLN A 75 26.98 -6.63 28.58
CA GLN A 75 26.37 -7.08 29.83
C GLN A 75 25.19 -6.19 30.22
N LEU A 76 24.08 -6.82 30.60
CA LEU A 76 23.03 -6.18 31.39
C LEU A 76 23.29 -6.53 32.86
N ILE A 77 23.58 -5.51 33.67
CA ILE A 77 23.71 -5.66 35.12
C ILE A 77 22.66 -4.77 35.75
N TYR A 78 21.76 -5.35 36.53
CA TYR A 78 20.70 -4.59 37.17
C TYR A 78 20.39 -5.09 38.57
N ASN A 79 20.37 -4.15 39.53
CA ASN A 79 20.14 -4.44 40.93
C ASN A 79 18.66 -4.40 41.28
N LEU A 80 18.10 -5.57 41.60
CA LEU A 80 16.74 -5.77 42.10
C LEU A 80 16.72 -6.13 43.59
N SER A 81 17.82 -6.03 44.32
CA SER A 81 17.81 -6.27 45.77
C SER A 81 16.76 -5.45 46.56
N PRO A 82 16.40 -4.20 46.18
CA PRO A 82 15.38 -3.44 46.92
C PRO A 82 13.96 -4.01 46.85
N ILE A 83 13.65 -4.87 45.88
CA ILE A 83 12.32 -5.51 45.78
C ILE A 83 12.23 -6.80 46.59
N GLY A 84 13.35 -7.34 47.09
CA GLY A 84 13.39 -8.57 47.88
C GLY A 84 13.74 -9.82 47.07
N LYS A 85 13.27 -11.00 47.50
CA LYS A 85 13.54 -12.26 46.81
C LYS A 85 12.70 -12.38 45.53
N PHE A 86 13.33 -12.75 44.43
CA PHE A 86 12.67 -12.92 43.14
C PHE A 86 13.19 -14.17 42.42
N HIS A 87 12.39 -14.66 41.46
CA HIS A 87 12.76 -15.74 40.56
C HIS A 87 12.75 -15.25 39.12
N ILE A 88 13.78 -15.65 38.35
CA ILE A 88 13.82 -15.37 36.91
C ILE A 88 13.00 -16.45 36.20
N ASN A 89 11.95 -16.02 35.53
CA ASN A 89 11.05 -16.88 34.76
C ASN A 89 11.55 -17.09 33.33
N LYS A 90 12.09 -16.04 32.71
CA LYS A 90 12.59 -16.06 31.33
C LYS A 90 13.68 -15.01 31.16
N VAL A 91 14.72 -15.36 30.39
CA VAL A 91 15.67 -14.39 29.83
C VAL A 91 15.58 -14.49 28.30
N SER A 92 15.36 -13.37 27.62
CA SER A 92 15.31 -13.30 26.14
C SER A 92 16.11 -12.13 25.60
N THR A 93 16.47 -12.18 24.31
CA THR A 93 17.10 -11.09 23.57
C THR A 93 16.43 -10.91 22.22
N GLU A 94 16.64 -9.76 21.60
CA GLU A 94 16.47 -9.58 20.15
C GLU A 94 17.21 -10.67 19.36
N LYS A 95 16.72 -11.01 18.18
CA LYS A 95 17.18 -12.14 17.34
C LYS A 95 18.61 -11.97 16.82
N PHE A 96 19.08 -10.72 16.71
CA PHE A 96 20.45 -10.39 16.33
C PHE A 96 21.46 -10.50 17.49
N PHE A 97 20.99 -10.76 18.72
CA PHE A 97 21.80 -11.19 19.85
C PHE A 97 21.56 -12.65 20.20
N LYS A 98 22.47 -13.19 20.99
CA LYS A 98 22.28 -14.44 21.72
C LYS A 98 22.69 -14.24 23.17
N ILE A 99 21.97 -14.90 24.07
CA ILE A 99 22.34 -14.99 25.48
C ILE A 99 23.47 -16.01 25.60
N ASN A 100 24.59 -15.61 26.19
CA ASN A 100 25.69 -16.52 26.48
C ASN A 100 25.43 -17.25 27.80
N ASP A 101 25.11 -16.49 28.85
CA ASP A 101 24.78 -16.97 30.18
C ASP A 101 24.06 -15.87 30.99
N TYR A 102 23.41 -16.25 32.09
CA TYR A 102 22.87 -15.30 33.06
C TYR A 102 22.98 -15.87 34.48
N LYS A 103 23.11 -14.97 35.47
CA LYS A 103 23.14 -15.33 36.89
C LYS A 103 22.50 -14.26 37.77
N VAL A 104 22.14 -14.65 38.99
CA VAL A 104 21.64 -13.75 40.04
C VAL A 104 22.57 -13.83 41.24
N GLU A 105 23.24 -12.72 41.57
CA GLU A 105 24.15 -12.62 42.71
C GLU A 105 23.73 -11.43 43.58
N ASN A 106 23.47 -11.65 44.87
CA ASN A 106 23.10 -10.59 45.83
C ASN A 106 21.92 -9.70 45.41
N GLY A 107 20.96 -10.24 44.64
CA GLY A 107 19.83 -9.49 44.10
C GLY A 107 20.15 -8.69 42.83
N GLU A 108 21.38 -8.76 42.31
CA GLU A 108 21.74 -8.28 40.98
C GLU A 108 21.55 -9.36 39.92
N ILE A 109 20.88 -8.99 38.83
CA ILE A 109 20.77 -9.80 37.63
C ILE A 109 21.93 -9.42 36.71
N ILE A 110 22.71 -10.41 36.29
CA ILE A 110 23.78 -10.26 35.31
C ILE A 110 23.42 -11.13 34.11
N VAL A 111 23.22 -10.53 32.95
CA VAL A 111 22.99 -11.22 31.68
C VAL A 111 24.14 -10.90 30.72
N ASN A 112 24.90 -11.92 30.34
CA ASN A 112 25.94 -11.83 29.33
C ASN A 112 25.34 -12.17 27.97
N TYR A 113 25.52 -11.28 27.00
CA TYR A 113 25.04 -11.49 25.64
C TYR A 113 26.14 -11.23 24.63
N SER A 114 25.99 -11.74 23.42
CA SER A 114 26.89 -11.43 22.30
C SER A 114 26.10 -11.37 21.00
N TYR A 115 26.72 -10.82 19.95
CA TYR A 115 26.10 -10.82 18.63
C TYR A 115 25.83 -12.25 18.14
N ASN A 116 24.65 -12.44 17.59
CA ASN A 116 24.33 -13.62 16.82
C ASN A 116 24.87 -13.44 15.40
N PHE A 117 26.17 -13.71 15.22
CA PHE A 117 26.83 -13.55 13.92
C PHE A 117 26.19 -14.38 12.79
N THR A 118 25.54 -15.50 13.12
CA THR A 118 24.78 -16.29 12.14
C THR A 118 23.58 -15.51 11.61
N THR A 119 22.75 -14.95 12.51
CA THR A 119 21.62 -14.08 12.15
C THR A 119 22.09 -12.90 11.31
N ILE A 120 23.13 -12.20 11.76
CA ILE A 120 23.67 -11.02 11.07
C ILE A 120 24.22 -11.41 9.68
N ALA A 121 24.92 -12.54 9.56
CA ALA A 121 25.43 -13.02 8.29
C ALA A 121 24.30 -13.35 7.30
N ILE A 122 23.22 -13.99 7.75
CA ILE A 122 22.04 -14.27 6.91
C ILE A 122 21.40 -12.96 6.43
N LEU A 123 21.23 -11.99 7.32
CA LEU A 123 20.68 -10.68 6.98
C LEU A 123 21.52 -9.94 5.94
N LEU A 124 22.85 -9.97 6.07
CA LEU A 124 23.77 -9.41 5.07
C LEU A 124 23.67 -10.14 3.72
N LEU A 125 23.50 -11.46 3.73
CA LEU A 125 23.29 -12.25 2.51
C LEU A 125 21.95 -11.92 1.84
N GLU A 126 20.88 -11.72 2.61
CA GLU A 126 19.59 -11.28 2.07
C GLU A 126 19.69 -9.89 1.41
N TYR A 127 20.42 -8.96 2.01
CA TYR A 127 20.67 -7.65 1.41
C TYR A 127 21.49 -7.74 0.14
N LEU A 128 22.54 -8.56 0.14
CA LEU A 128 23.32 -8.84 -1.06
C LEU A 128 22.43 -9.45 -2.16
N PHE A 129 21.53 -10.36 -1.79
CA PHE A 129 20.57 -10.95 -2.71
C PHE A 129 19.59 -9.92 -3.27
N ILE A 130 19.01 -9.04 -2.44
CA ILE A 130 18.16 -7.93 -2.89
C ILE A 130 18.92 -7.06 -3.90
N PHE A 131 20.17 -6.72 -3.60
CA PHE A 131 20.99 -5.90 -4.47
C PHE A 131 21.26 -6.58 -5.82
N ILE A 132 21.67 -7.86 -5.81
CA ILE A 132 21.89 -8.67 -7.01
C ILE A 132 20.59 -8.79 -7.82
N LEU A 133 19.46 -9.06 -7.15
CA LEU A 133 18.15 -9.17 -7.79
C LEU A 133 17.71 -7.85 -8.43
N THR A 134 17.96 -6.72 -7.76
CA THR A 134 17.71 -5.37 -8.27
C THR A 134 18.53 -5.09 -9.53
N LEU A 135 19.83 -5.44 -9.51
CA LEU A 135 20.71 -5.30 -10.67
C LEU A 135 20.28 -6.20 -11.83
N TYR A 136 20.00 -7.47 -11.55
CA TYR A 136 19.52 -8.44 -12.52
C TYR A 136 18.23 -7.96 -13.17
N PHE A 137 17.25 -7.54 -12.38
CA PHE A 137 15.96 -7.08 -12.87
C PHE A 137 16.09 -5.78 -13.67
N THR A 138 16.95 -4.85 -13.24
CA THR A 138 17.29 -3.64 -14.01
C THR A 138 17.88 -4.01 -15.38
N HIS A 139 18.82 -4.96 -15.42
CA HIS A 139 19.38 -5.46 -16.68
C HIS A 139 18.31 -6.11 -17.57
N HIS A 140 17.45 -6.94 -16.97
CA HIS A 140 16.31 -7.56 -17.66
C HIS A 140 15.38 -6.51 -18.27
N LEU A 141 15.00 -5.46 -17.53
CA LEU A 141 14.19 -4.37 -18.04
C LEU A 141 14.86 -3.67 -19.23
N LYS A 142 16.14 -3.29 -19.09
CA LYS A 142 16.90 -2.67 -20.19
C LYS A 142 16.93 -3.56 -21.43
N LYS A 143 17.11 -4.87 -21.25
CA LYS A 143 17.08 -5.85 -22.36
C LYS A 143 15.69 -5.96 -23.00
N LEU A 144 14.64 -6.01 -22.17
CA LEU A 144 13.24 -6.10 -22.61
C LEU A 144 12.84 -4.90 -23.47
N PHE A 145 13.24 -3.70 -23.07
CA PHE A 145 12.92 -2.44 -23.78
C PHE A 145 13.99 -1.99 -24.79
N ARG A 146 15.05 -2.80 -25.01
CA ARG A 146 16.19 -2.42 -25.87
C ARG A 146 15.79 -2.16 -27.31
N LYS A 147 14.91 -3.02 -27.86
CA LYS A 147 14.46 -2.93 -29.24
C LYS A 147 13.23 -2.03 -29.31
N LYS A 148 13.20 -1.18 -30.33
CA LYS A 148 12.00 -0.44 -30.69
C LYS A 148 10.93 -1.43 -31.16
N SER A 149 9.75 -1.39 -30.56
CA SER A 149 8.62 -2.20 -31.00
C SER A 149 7.95 -1.53 -32.20
N ALA A 150 7.84 -2.26 -33.30
CA ALA A 150 7.32 -1.78 -34.56
C ALA A 150 5.78 -1.80 -34.60
N THR A 151 5.15 -2.74 -33.89
CA THR A 151 3.69 -2.90 -33.91
C THR A 151 3.04 -2.71 -32.54
N ILE A 152 1.74 -2.42 -32.51
CA ILE A 152 0.95 -2.39 -31.26
C ILE A 152 1.02 -3.73 -30.55
N ARG A 153 1.00 -4.83 -31.31
CA ARG A 153 1.07 -6.19 -30.75
C ARG A 153 2.39 -6.45 -30.03
N GLU A 154 3.51 -6.05 -30.62
CA GLU A 154 4.82 -6.14 -29.97
C GLU A 154 4.89 -5.29 -28.69
N LYS A 155 4.38 -4.05 -28.76
CA LYS A 155 4.30 -3.15 -27.59
C LYS A 155 3.48 -3.76 -26.46
N SER A 156 2.35 -4.39 -26.79
CA SER A 156 1.47 -5.04 -25.83
C SER A 156 2.12 -6.26 -25.18
N GLU A 157 2.84 -7.08 -25.94
CA GLU A 157 3.58 -8.24 -25.41
C GLU A 157 4.74 -7.80 -24.50
N VAL A 158 5.43 -6.71 -24.84
CA VAL A 158 6.47 -6.13 -23.99
C VAL A 158 5.87 -5.65 -22.67
N LEU A 159 4.74 -4.91 -22.69
CA LEU A 159 4.05 -4.48 -21.47
C LEU A 159 3.56 -5.65 -20.62
N LYS A 160 2.99 -6.69 -21.24
CA LYS A 160 2.54 -7.90 -20.53
C LYS A 160 3.69 -8.57 -19.78
N LYS A 161 4.84 -8.76 -20.45
CA LYS A 161 6.06 -9.31 -19.83
C LYS A 161 6.57 -8.41 -18.70
N TYR A 162 6.60 -7.09 -18.94
CA TYR A 162 6.99 -6.12 -17.93
C TYR A 162 6.10 -6.22 -16.69
N THR A 163 4.77 -6.21 -16.85
CA THR A 163 3.83 -6.30 -15.72
C THR A 163 4.04 -7.58 -14.93
N ILE A 164 4.11 -8.74 -15.58
CA ILE A 164 4.29 -10.03 -14.89
C ILE A 164 5.62 -10.06 -14.15
N HIS A 165 6.73 -9.71 -14.81
CA HIS A 165 8.05 -9.81 -14.20
C HIS A 165 8.25 -8.75 -13.11
N PHE A 166 7.68 -7.56 -13.26
CA PHE A 166 7.69 -6.52 -12.23
C PHE A 166 6.88 -6.95 -11.01
N THR A 167 5.70 -7.55 -11.21
CA THR A 167 4.91 -8.09 -10.10
C THR A 167 5.66 -9.18 -9.34
N LEU A 168 6.30 -10.12 -10.04
CA LEU A 168 7.12 -11.16 -9.40
C LEU A 168 8.32 -10.55 -8.64
N TYR A 169 9.02 -9.61 -9.25
CA TYR A 169 10.11 -8.88 -8.60
C TYR A 169 9.64 -8.15 -7.33
N ALA A 170 8.54 -7.41 -7.40
CA ALA A 170 7.99 -6.69 -6.26
C ALA A 170 7.57 -7.64 -5.14
N ILE A 171 6.92 -8.77 -5.46
CA ILE A 171 6.57 -9.79 -4.46
C ILE A 171 7.84 -10.35 -3.80
N SER A 172 8.88 -10.69 -4.57
CA SER A 172 10.14 -11.19 -4.00
C SER A 172 10.78 -10.20 -3.05
N ILE A 173 10.87 -8.92 -3.43
CA ILE A 173 11.41 -7.86 -2.57
C ILE A 173 10.57 -7.71 -1.30
N THR A 174 9.24 -7.68 -1.42
CA THR A 174 8.33 -7.57 -0.27
C THR A 174 8.46 -8.76 0.67
N VAL A 175 8.53 -9.99 0.16
CA VAL A 175 8.68 -11.19 0.99
C VAL A 175 10.00 -11.15 1.76
N ILE A 176 11.13 -10.84 1.11
CA ILE A 176 12.43 -10.77 1.79
C ILE A 176 12.39 -9.70 2.88
N LEU A 177 11.86 -8.52 2.59
CA LEU A 177 11.81 -7.44 3.57
C LEU A 177 10.88 -7.76 4.75
N ILE A 178 9.74 -8.41 4.52
CA ILE A 178 8.87 -8.90 5.60
C ILE A 178 9.60 -9.94 6.46
N THR A 179 10.38 -10.83 5.84
CA THR A 179 11.24 -11.77 6.58
C THR A 179 12.27 -11.04 7.44
N GLN A 180 12.86 -9.96 6.94
CA GLN A 180 13.77 -9.09 7.70
C GLN A 180 13.13 -8.44 8.93
N LEU A 181 11.89 -7.99 8.79
CA LEU A 181 11.14 -7.46 9.92
C LEU A 181 10.88 -8.54 10.96
N LEU A 182 10.37 -9.70 10.54
CA LEU A 182 9.74 -10.66 11.44
C LEU A 182 10.70 -11.75 11.98
N ILE A 183 11.77 -12.09 11.25
CA ILE A 183 12.77 -13.11 11.68
C ILE A 183 13.97 -12.46 12.36
N PHE A 184 14.37 -11.27 11.92
CA PHE A 184 15.70 -10.74 12.17
C PHE A 184 15.74 -9.45 13.01
N ASP A 185 14.58 -8.90 13.41
CA ASP A 185 14.43 -7.66 14.18
C ASP A 185 15.29 -6.52 13.59
N LEU A 186 15.22 -6.38 12.26
CA LEU A 186 16.09 -5.45 11.54
C LEU A 186 15.91 -3.98 11.99
N PRO A 187 14.69 -3.46 12.25
CA PRO A 187 14.55 -2.11 12.81
C PRO A 187 15.32 -1.94 14.12
N ASP A 188 15.28 -2.93 15.01
CA ASP A 188 16.01 -2.93 16.27
C ASP A 188 17.53 -2.96 16.06
N LEU A 189 18.01 -3.74 15.08
CA LEU A 189 19.41 -3.71 14.68
C LEU A 189 19.83 -2.33 14.16
N ILE A 190 19.02 -1.67 13.32
CA ILE A 190 19.28 -0.32 12.82
C ILE A 190 19.29 0.71 13.97
N SER A 191 18.28 0.65 14.85
CA SER A 191 18.19 1.47 16.07
C SER A 191 19.46 1.34 16.90
N TYR A 192 19.87 0.10 17.15
CA TYR A 192 21.05 -0.24 17.94
C TYR A 192 22.37 0.22 17.31
N THR A 193 22.59 -0.07 16.01
CA THR A 193 23.84 0.23 15.31
C THR A 193 24.05 1.73 15.09
N PHE A 194 22.98 2.46 14.73
CA PHE A 194 23.07 3.89 14.42
C PHE A 194 22.70 4.80 15.60
N ASN A 195 22.28 4.23 16.73
CA ASN A 195 21.86 4.96 17.92
C ASN A 195 20.75 5.99 17.61
N VAL A 196 19.74 5.54 16.86
CA VAL A 196 18.53 6.28 16.50
C VAL A 196 17.33 5.64 17.19
N GLY A 197 16.22 6.34 17.40
CA GLY A 197 15.03 5.71 17.98
C GLY A 197 14.38 4.69 17.02
N LEU A 198 13.66 3.70 17.56
CA LEU A 198 12.95 2.67 16.79
C LEU A 198 12.09 3.24 15.67
N ASP A 199 11.33 4.30 15.95
CA ASP A 199 10.49 4.98 14.96
C ASP A 199 11.30 5.41 13.72
N THR A 200 12.48 6.00 13.94
CA THR A 200 13.40 6.41 12.87
C THR A 200 13.95 5.18 12.13
N ALA A 201 14.27 4.11 12.86
CA ALA A 201 14.76 2.88 12.26
C ALA A 201 13.72 2.21 11.35
N ILE A 202 12.45 2.15 11.78
CA ILE A 202 11.36 1.62 10.96
C ILE A 202 11.14 2.50 9.72
N ILE A 203 11.24 3.83 9.84
CA ILE A 203 11.17 4.74 8.68
C ILE A 203 12.30 4.43 7.69
N ILE A 204 13.54 4.26 8.16
CA ILE A 204 14.68 3.90 7.30
C ILE A 204 14.42 2.59 6.56
N TRP A 205 13.99 1.55 7.29
CA TRP A 205 13.66 0.25 6.70
C TRP A 205 12.56 0.35 5.64
N MET A 206 11.48 1.09 5.93
CA MET A 206 10.38 1.29 4.98
C MET A 206 10.81 2.07 3.74
N LEU A 207 11.70 3.06 3.87
CA LEU A 207 12.26 3.78 2.72
C LEU A 207 13.07 2.85 1.82
N MET A 208 13.80 1.87 2.37
CA MET A 208 14.55 0.88 1.59
C MET A 208 13.63 0.02 0.71
N LEU A 209 12.44 -0.37 1.21
CA LEU A 209 11.42 -1.08 0.41
C LEU A 209 11.08 -0.31 -0.87
N PHE A 210 10.78 0.99 -0.74
CA PHE A 210 10.45 1.83 -1.88
C PHE A 210 11.66 2.02 -2.80
N VAL A 211 12.87 2.22 -2.26
CA VAL A 211 14.06 2.38 -3.09
C VAL A 211 14.30 1.15 -3.96
N PHE A 212 14.36 -0.05 -3.38
CA PHE A 212 14.62 -1.27 -4.15
C PHE A 212 13.50 -1.62 -5.14
N MET A 213 12.24 -1.39 -4.77
CA MET A 213 11.12 -1.66 -5.66
C MET A 213 11.10 -0.70 -6.88
N LEU A 214 11.45 0.57 -6.68
CA LEU A 214 11.25 1.64 -7.67
C LEU A 214 12.51 1.97 -8.49
N LEU A 215 13.69 1.59 -8.01
CA LEU A 215 14.94 1.87 -8.69
C LEU A 215 15.03 1.24 -10.09
N PRO A 216 14.66 -0.04 -10.34
CA PRO A 216 14.82 -0.64 -11.66
C PRO A 216 14.04 0.07 -12.77
N PRO A 217 12.73 0.40 -12.63
CA PRO A 217 12.02 1.16 -13.66
C PRO A 217 12.57 2.58 -13.86
N VAL A 218 13.06 3.24 -12.79
CA VAL A 218 13.74 4.55 -12.91
C VAL A 218 15.00 4.44 -13.78
N LEU A 219 15.84 3.43 -13.52
CA LEU A 219 17.07 3.19 -14.26
C LEU A 219 16.84 2.71 -15.71
N ALA A 220 15.70 2.06 -15.97
CA ALA A 220 15.29 1.60 -17.30
C ALA A 220 14.41 2.61 -18.06
N ALA A 221 14.04 3.74 -17.44
CA ALA A 221 13.06 4.69 -17.99
C ALA A 221 13.41 5.19 -19.41
N LYS A 222 14.70 5.42 -19.68
CA LYS A 222 15.16 5.86 -21.01
C LYS A 222 14.84 4.82 -22.09
N ASP A 223 15.10 3.55 -21.78
CA ASP A 223 14.86 2.45 -22.72
C ASP A 223 13.36 2.21 -22.89
N MET A 224 12.58 2.31 -21.80
CA MET A 224 11.11 2.25 -21.85
C MET A 224 10.52 3.31 -22.77
N VAL A 225 10.88 4.59 -22.57
CA VAL A 225 10.38 5.69 -23.43
C VAL A 225 10.84 5.50 -24.88
N ARG A 226 12.09 5.08 -25.10
CA ARG A 226 12.60 4.81 -26.45
C ARG A 226 11.83 3.70 -27.15
N CYS A 227 11.51 2.63 -26.44
CA CYS A 227 10.77 1.47 -26.96
C CYS A 227 9.39 1.88 -27.52
N PHE A 228 8.71 2.82 -26.85
CA PHE A 228 7.36 3.26 -27.23
C PHE A 228 7.32 4.53 -28.11
N SER A 229 8.42 5.29 -28.20
CA SER A 229 8.49 6.54 -28.98
C SER A 229 8.22 6.35 -30.48
N SER A 230 7.44 7.25 -31.10
CA SER A 230 7.18 7.22 -32.55
C SER A 230 8.41 7.68 -33.36
N GLN A 231 8.45 7.36 -34.66
CA GLN A 231 9.60 7.64 -35.54
C GLN A 231 9.76 9.13 -35.92
N LYS A 232 8.71 9.97 -35.79
CA LYS A 232 8.64 11.29 -36.43
C LYS A 232 9.13 12.50 -35.63
N SER A 233 9.53 12.38 -34.36
CA SER A 233 9.95 13.54 -33.55
C SER A 233 11.34 13.35 -32.92
N LYS A 234 12.39 13.28 -33.76
CA LYS A 234 13.78 13.05 -33.32
C LYS A 234 14.23 14.01 -32.19
N ASP A 235 14.01 15.31 -32.34
CA ASP A 235 14.48 16.31 -31.37
C ASP A 235 13.55 16.47 -30.15
N ARG A 236 12.23 16.35 -30.32
CA ARG A 236 11.27 16.41 -29.21
C ARG A 236 11.41 15.20 -28.28
N ASN A 237 11.68 14.03 -28.84
CA ASN A 237 11.84 12.79 -28.09
C ASN A 237 13.14 12.77 -27.28
N GLU A 238 14.22 13.43 -27.73
CA GLU A 238 15.51 13.32 -27.04
C GLU A 238 15.50 14.00 -25.67
N ASN A 239 14.88 15.18 -25.57
CA ASN A 239 14.73 15.88 -24.29
C ASN A 239 13.80 15.14 -23.32
N GLU A 240 12.73 14.54 -23.82
CA GLU A 240 11.80 13.72 -23.02
C GLU A 240 12.47 12.43 -22.55
N ILE A 241 13.25 11.76 -23.42
CA ILE A 241 14.05 10.58 -23.05
C ILE A 241 15.07 10.96 -21.98
N LYS A 242 15.79 12.09 -22.11
CA LYS A 242 16.77 12.54 -21.11
C LYS A 242 16.13 12.76 -19.73
N LYS A 243 14.93 13.33 -19.70
CA LYS A 243 14.18 13.60 -18.45
C LYS A 243 13.40 12.40 -17.91
N SER A 244 13.24 11.33 -18.69
CA SER A 244 12.39 10.19 -18.33
C SER A 244 12.71 9.54 -16.97
N PRO A 245 13.98 9.36 -16.53
CA PRO A 245 14.24 8.78 -15.20
C PRO A 245 13.69 9.65 -14.07
N LEU A 246 13.87 10.98 -14.18
CA LEU A 246 13.35 11.93 -13.21
C LEU A 246 11.83 11.94 -13.18
N MET A 247 11.17 11.88 -14.34
CA MET A 247 9.71 11.84 -14.44
C MET A 247 9.12 10.56 -13.85
N VAL A 248 9.76 9.41 -14.09
CA VAL A 248 9.36 8.12 -13.50
C VAL A 248 9.56 8.15 -11.98
N ALA A 249 10.71 8.64 -11.50
CA ALA A 249 10.98 8.77 -10.07
C ALA A 249 9.96 9.68 -9.38
N LEU A 250 9.66 10.85 -9.95
CA LEU A 250 8.65 11.77 -9.44
C LEU A 250 7.26 11.13 -9.40
N SER A 251 6.88 10.37 -10.44
CA SER A 251 5.60 9.68 -10.49
C SER A 251 5.45 8.65 -9.37
N PHE A 252 6.53 7.91 -9.07
CA PHE A 252 6.52 6.98 -7.95
C PHE A 252 6.50 7.68 -6.60
N ILE A 253 7.27 8.75 -6.41
CA ILE A 253 7.22 9.55 -5.17
C ILE A 253 5.79 10.02 -4.93
N LEU A 254 5.11 10.57 -5.96
CA LEU A 254 3.73 11.02 -5.82
C LEU A 254 2.74 9.86 -5.57
N LEU A 255 2.99 8.69 -6.12
CA LEU A 255 2.16 7.50 -5.89
C LEU A 255 2.26 6.99 -4.46
N PHE A 256 3.46 6.94 -3.89
CA PHE A 256 3.73 6.34 -2.57
C PHE A 256 3.78 7.34 -1.41
N ALA A 257 3.91 8.64 -1.68
CA ALA A 257 3.93 9.68 -0.64
C ALA A 257 2.70 9.66 0.28
N PRO A 258 1.45 9.41 -0.17
CA PRO A 258 0.31 9.27 0.74
C PRO A 258 0.53 8.18 1.79
N LEU A 259 1.10 7.03 1.41
CA LEU A 259 1.39 5.94 2.34
C LEU A 259 2.48 6.34 3.34
N GLY A 260 3.54 7.00 2.86
CA GLY A 260 4.59 7.54 3.74
C GLY A 260 4.03 8.57 4.74
N ILE A 261 3.17 9.48 4.29
CA ILE A 261 2.51 10.47 5.15
C ILE A 261 1.61 9.79 6.18
N MET A 262 0.79 8.80 5.77
CA MET A 262 -0.05 8.02 6.68
C MET A 262 0.78 7.34 7.76
N PHE A 263 1.91 6.75 7.38
CA PHE A 263 2.81 6.08 8.31
C PHE A 263 3.44 7.05 9.32
N LEU A 264 3.93 8.20 8.85
CA LEU A 264 4.45 9.27 9.73
C LEU A 264 3.38 9.77 10.71
N ILE A 265 2.14 9.94 10.25
CA ILE A 265 1.01 10.34 11.10
C ILE A 265 0.80 9.34 12.25
N ILE A 266 0.89 8.04 11.97
CA ILE A 266 0.74 6.98 12.97
C ILE A 266 1.91 7.02 13.97
N ILE A 267 3.15 7.06 13.48
CA ILE A 267 4.36 7.10 14.32
C ILE A 267 4.34 8.27 15.29
N TYR A 268 4.01 9.47 14.81
CA TYR A 268 4.00 10.67 15.67
C TYR A 268 2.79 10.76 16.60
N GLY A 269 1.97 9.69 16.71
CA GLY A 269 0.86 9.63 17.66
C GLY A 269 -0.27 10.61 17.36
N ILE A 270 -0.33 11.18 16.14
CA ILE A 270 -1.35 12.13 15.72
C ILE A 270 -2.77 11.56 15.89
N PRO A 271 -3.05 10.27 15.60
CA PRO A 271 -4.36 9.67 15.89
C PRO A 271 -4.81 9.84 17.34
N ASN A 272 -3.91 9.61 18.30
CA ASN A 272 -4.19 9.74 19.72
C ASN A 272 -4.42 11.20 20.12
N MET A 273 -3.62 12.13 19.57
CA MET A 273 -3.81 13.57 19.79
C MET A 273 -5.17 14.05 19.25
N LEU A 274 -5.56 13.57 18.06
CA LEU A 274 -6.81 13.94 17.40
C LEU A 274 -8.04 13.51 18.20
N ILE A 275 -8.04 12.28 18.73
CA ILE A 275 -9.19 11.76 19.50
C ILE A 275 -9.14 12.11 20.98
N SER A 276 -8.01 12.64 21.50
CA SER A 276 -7.82 12.94 22.93
C SER A 276 -9.00 13.68 23.57
N PRO A 277 -9.58 14.75 22.97
CA PRO A 277 -10.71 15.47 23.56
C PRO A 277 -12.00 14.66 23.68
N ILE A 278 -12.16 13.60 22.88
CA ILE A 278 -13.36 12.77 22.80
C ILE A 278 -13.02 11.29 23.04
N LYS A 279 -11.91 11.00 23.71
CA LYS A 279 -11.31 9.66 23.74
C LYS A 279 -12.29 8.61 24.27
N THR A 280 -12.92 8.89 25.41
CA THR A 280 -13.90 8.00 26.03
C THR A 280 -15.07 7.73 25.10
N GLN A 281 -15.72 8.79 24.60
CA GLN A 281 -16.86 8.69 23.70
C GLN A 281 -16.50 7.96 22.40
N PHE A 282 -15.29 8.18 21.87
CA PHE A 282 -14.81 7.52 20.67
C PHE A 282 -14.63 6.02 20.90
N TYR A 283 -14.09 5.61 22.05
CA TYR A 283 -13.92 4.19 22.37
C TYR A 283 -15.23 3.49 22.77
N ASP A 284 -16.27 4.23 23.17
CA ASP A 284 -17.62 3.69 23.38
C ASP A 284 -18.33 3.32 22.06
N LEU A 285 -17.87 3.86 20.91
CA LEU A 285 -18.42 3.49 19.61
C LEU A 285 -18.12 2.03 19.24
N PRO A 286 -19.08 1.33 18.59
CA PRO A 286 -18.83 0.03 17.98
C PRO A 286 -17.57 0.02 17.10
N LEU A 287 -16.79 -1.06 17.18
CA LEU A 287 -15.52 -1.19 16.45
C LEU A 287 -15.64 -0.85 14.95
N PRO A 288 -16.65 -1.31 14.19
CA PRO A 288 -16.82 -0.93 12.79
C PRO A 288 -16.93 0.57 12.54
N LEU A 289 -17.58 1.33 13.44
CA LEU A 289 -17.69 2.79 13.28
C LEU A 289 -16.35 3.49 13.51
N ARG A 290 -15.56 3.02 14.48
CA ARG A 290 -14.20 3.53 14.71
C ARG A 290 -13.29 3.24 13.52
N THR A 291 -13.40 2.03 12.96
CA THR A 291 -12.66 1.62 11.76
C THR A 291 -13.05 2.47 10.55
N ALA A 292 -14.36 2.68 10.33
CA ALA A 292 -14.89 3.53 9.26
C ALA A 292 -14.39 4.98 9.38
N PHE A 293 -14.34 5.53 10.60
CA PHE A 293 -13.79 6.86 10.87
C PHE A 293 -12.33 6.96 10.41
N TRP A 294 -11.48 6.01 10.81
CA TRP A 294 -10.06 6.03 10.41
C TRP A 294 -9.86 5.84 8.91
N ILE A 295 -10.61 4.94 8.27
CA ILE A 295 -10.56 4.77 6.80
C ILE A 295 -10.92 6.09 6.11
N THR A 296 -11.98 6.76 6.57
CA THR A 296 -12.43 8.05 6.01
C THR A 296 -11.38 9.14 6.23
N PHE A 297 -10.77 9.20 7.41
CA PHE A 297 -9.72 10.15 7.75
C PHE A 297 -8.51 10.00 6.81
N TYR A 298 -7.96 8.79 6.69
CA TYR A 298 -6.80 8.54 5.83
C TYR A 298 -7.11 8.69 4.34
N TYR A 299 -8.30 8.30 3.90
CA TYR A 299 -8.75 8.58 2.54
C TYR A 299 -8.81 10.09 2.25
N SER A 300 -9.28 10.88 3.21
CA SER A 300 -9.35 12.34 3.07
C SER A 300 -7.96 12.97 2.93
N ILE A 301 -6.96 12.45 3.64
CA ILE A 301 -5.56 12.85 3.49
C ILE A 301 -5.05 12.50 2.09
N ALA A 302 -5.31 11.29 1.60
CA ALA A 302 -4.91 10.87 0.26
C ALA A 302 -5.56 11.75 -0.83
N VAL A 303 -6.84 12.10 -0.69
CA VAL A 303 -7.54 13.02 -1.61
C VAL A 303 -6.93 14.43 -1.54
N LEU A 304 -6.61 14.93 -0.35
CA LEU A 304 -5.99 16.24 -0.19
C LEU A 304 -4.61 16.26 -0.87
N PHE A 305 -3.80 15.23 -0.65
CA PHE A 305 -2.50 15.06 -1.29
C PHE A 305 -2.62 14.97 -2.82
N SER A 306 -3.57 14.19 -3.34
CA SER A 306 -3.81 14.07 -4.78
C SER A 306 -4.19 15.43 -5.39
N LYS A 307 -5.03 16.20 -4.68
CA LYS A 307 -5.42 17.54 -5.12
C LYS A 307 -4.25 18.51 -5.14
N THR A 308 -3.43 18.55 -4.09
CA THR A 308 -2.26 19.47 -4.02
C THR A 308 -1.20 19.09 -5.04
N SER A 309 -0.84 17.82 -5.15
CA SER A 309 0.13 17.32 -6.13
C SER A 309 -0.29 17.61 -7.58
N THR A 310 -1.56 17.38 -7.92
CA THR A 310 -2.08 17.69 -9.27
C THR A 310 -1.96 19.19 -9.60
N GLN A 311 -2.22 20.08 -8.64
CA GLN A 311 -2.04 21.52 -8.86
C GLN A 311 -0.56 21.89 -9.02
N LEU A 312 0.32 21.28 -8.24
CA LEU A 312 1.77 21.47 -8.37
C LEU A 312 2.26 21.00 -9.75
N LEU A 313 1.82 19.85 -10.24
CA LEU A 313 2.15 19.34 -11.57
C LEU A 313 1.65 20.26 -12.71
N LYS A 314 0.50 20.92 -12.52
CA LYS A 314 0.00 21.96 -13.44
C LYS A 314 0.89 23.20 -13.41
N TYR A 315 1.18 23.73 -12.21
CA TYR A 315 1.99 24.93 -12.02
C TYR A 315 3.41 24.76 -12.59
N THR A 316 4.03 23.62 -12.33
CA THR A 316 5.36 23.24 -12.85
C THR A 316 5.38 22.91 -14.34
N LYS A 317 4.24 22.98 -15.04
CA LYS A 317 4.06 22.67 -16.47
C LYS A 317 4.47 21.24 -16.86
N ILE A 318 4.59 20.33 -15.89
CA ILE A 318 4.76 18.89 -16.13
C ILE A 318 3.48 18.34 -16.74
N MET A 319 2.32 18.72 -16.18
CA MET A 319 1.01 18.44 -16.74
C MET A 319 0.48 19.67 -17.48
N LYS A 320 0.50 19.64 -18.81
CA LYS A 320 0.10 20.78 -19.64
C LYS A 320 -1.38 20.72 -19.99
N ARG A 321 -2.09 21.80 -19.68
CA ARG A 321 -3.49 21.99 -20.11
C ARG A 321 -3.54 22.55 -21.52
N ILE A 322 -4.47 22.05 -22.33
CA ILE A 322 -4.83 22.64 -23.63
C ILE A 322 -6.01 23.58 -23.39
N ASN A 323 -5.83 24.85 -23.73
CA ASN A 323 -6.83 25.90 -23.61
C ASN A 323 -7.36 26.29 -24.99
N ASP A 324 -7.80 25.31 -25.77
CA ASP A 324 -8.46 25.55 -27.04
C ASP A 324 -9.97 25.71 -26.82
N GLU A 325 -10.46 26.94 -26.89
CA GLU A 325 -11.87 27.25 -26.58
C GLU A 325 -12.83 26.57 -27.56
N GLU A 326 -12.46 26.46 -28.83
CA GLU A 326 -13.29 25.83 -29.86
C GLU A 326 -13.50 24.34 -29.55
N THR A 327 -12.42 23.58 -29.35
CA THR A 327 -12.52 22.16 -28.97
C THR A 327 -13.25 21.98 -27.64
N ILE A 328 -12.99 22.84 -26.64
CA ILE A 328 -13.68 22.79 -25.35
C ILE A 328 -15.19 23.01 -25.54
N ASN A 329 -15.60 23.97 -26.37
CA ASN A 329 -17.01 24.25 -26.64
C ASN A 329 -17.67 23.12 -27.45
N LYS A 330 -16.96 22.52 -28.41
CA LYS A 330 -17.42 21.31 -29.12
C LYS A 330 -17.70 20.16 -28.13
N ILE A 331 -16.78 19.90 -27.21
CA ILE A 331 -16.97 18.85 -26.19
C ILE A 331 -18.11 19.20 -25.23
N LYS A 332 -18.25 20.48 -24.82
CA LYS A 332 -19.40 20.92 -24.00
C LYS A 332 -20.73 20.63 -24.69
N ASN A 333 -20.84 20.88 -25.99
CA ASN A 333 -22.05 20.60 -26.75
C ASN A 333 -22.37 19.10 -26.76
N ILE A 334 -21.38 18.27 -27.06
CA ILE A 334 -21.52 16.80 -26.98
C ILE A 334 -21.97 16.34 -25.59
N VAL A 335 -21.32 16.86 -24.53
CA VAL A 335 -21.68 16.56 -23.14
C VAL A 335 -23.13 16.96 -22.88
N ASN A 336 -23.57 18.15 -23.28
CA ASN A 336 -24.94 18.62 -23.06
C ASN A 336 -25.98 17.74 -23.78
N ASP A 337 -25.71 17.34 -25.02
CA ASP A 337 -26.62 16.51 -25.80
C ASP A 337 -26.79 15.12 -25.18
N ILE A 338 -25.67 14.48 -24.80
CA ILE A 338 -25.69 13.17 -24.14
C ILE A 338 -26.31 13.28 -22.75
N SER A 339 -26.03 14.36 -22.01
CA SER A 339 -26.58 14.61 -20.69
C SER A 339 -28.11 14.70 -20.72
N LYS A 340 -28.68 15.34 -21.76
CA LYS A 340 -30.13 15.36 -22.01
C LYS A 340 -30.67 13.95 -22.30
N LYS A 341 -30.04 13.19 -23.20
CA LYS A 341 -30.43 11.81 -23.54
C LYS A 341 -30.41 10.89 -22.32
N LEU A 342 -29.44 11.06 -21.42
CA LEU A 342 -29.32 10.30 -20.19
C LEU A 342 -30.16 10.86 -19.04
N ASN A 343 -30.83 12.01 -19.18
CA ASN A 343 -31.51 12.70 -18.09
C ASN A 343 -30.61 12.86 -16.84
N VAL A 344 -29.41 13.40 -17.06
CA VAL A 344 -28.43 13.70 -16.00
C VAL A 344 -27.97 15.15 -16.15
N LYS A 345 -27.42 15.75 -15.09
CA LYS A 345 -26.79 17.07 -15.19
C LYS A 345 -25.41 16.94 -15.86
N PRO A 346 -24.97 17.91 -16.69
CA PRO A 346 -23.65 17.86 -17.29
C PRO A 346 -22.54 18.02 -16.23
N PHE A 347 -21.29 17.76 -16.62
CA PHE A 347 -20.13 17.99 -15.77
C PHE A 347 -19.95 19.47 -15.44
N LYS A 348 -19.44 19.78 -14.24
CA LYS A 348 -19.24 21.18 -13.83
C LYS A 348 -18.07 21.84 -14.56
N LYS A 349 -17.11 21.04 -15.01
CA LYS A 349 -15.89 21.51 -15.70
C LYS A 349 -15.43 20.44 -16.69
N ILE A 350 -14.87 20.88 -17.79
CA ILE A 350 -14.17 20.04 -18.77
C ILE A 350 -12.72 20.55 -18.85
N GLU A 351 -11.75 19.63 -18.73
CA GLU A 351 -10.32 19.91 -18.87
C GLU A 351 -9.73 19.02 -19.97
N ILE A 352 -8.93 19.60 -20.86
CA ILE A 352 -8.14 18.85 -21.84
C ILE A 352 -6.68 18.87 -21.40
N ILE A 353 -6.07 17.70 -21.24
CA ILE A 353 -4.68 17.53 -20.83
C ILE A 353 -3.87 17.02 -22.02
N LYS A 354 -2.73 17.67 -22.30
CA LYS A 354 -1.79 17.17 -23.30
C LYS A 354 -1.16 15.88 -22.79
N SER A 355 -1.40 14.78 -23.49
CA SER A 355 -0.83 13.46 -23.18
C SER A 355 -0.87 12.57 -24.42
N ASP A 356 0.14 11.71 -24.57
CA ASP A 356 0.24 10.69 -25.63
C ASP A 356 -0.51 9.39 -25.26
N VAL A 357 -1.14 9.35 -24.09
CA VAL A 357 -2.00 8.25 -23.64
C VAL A 357 -3.45 8.66 -23.86
N ALA A 358 -4.22 7.87 -24.62
CA ALA A 358 -5.65 8.10 -24.79
C ALA A 358 -6.39 7.76 -23.50
N ASN A 359 -7.06 8.74 -22.90
CA ASN A 359 -7.80 8.54 -21.67
C ASN A 359 -8.92 9.60 -21.52
N ALA A 360 -10.01 9.19 -20.89
CA ALA A 360 -11.04 10.05 -20.33
C ALA A 360 -11.30 9.60 -18.89
N MET A 361 -11.59 10.54 -18.00
CA MET A 361 -11.96 10.22 -16.62
C MET A 361 -12.87 11.27 -16.01
N VAL A 362 -13.73 10.83 -15.09
CA VAL A 362 -14.44 11.72 -14.16
C VAL A 362 -13.67 11.86 -12.85
N GLU A 363 -13.33 13.10 -12.49
CA GLU A 363 -12.64 13.42 -11.23
C GLU A 363 -13.55 14.20 -10.28
N GLY A 364 -13.53 13.83 -8.99
CA GLY A 364 -14.10 14.60 -7.87
C GLY A 364 -15.40 14.03 -7.29
N LEU A 365 -15.49 13.96 -5.96
CA LEU A 365 -16.61 13.33 -5.24
C LEU A 365 -17.92 14.15 -5.26
N PHE A 366 -17.83 15.47 -5.10
CA PHE A 366 -18.99 16.39 -5.03
C PHE A 366 -19.06 17.39 -6.19
N LYS A 367 -17.95 17.61 -6.88
CA LYS A 367 -17.81 18.54 -8.01
C LYS A 367 -17.10 17.83 -9.16
N GLU A 368 -17.80 16.86 -9.74
CA GLU A 368 -17.29 16.04 -10.84
C GLU A 368 -16.95 16.91 -12.06
N LYS A 369 -15.72 16.73 -12.57
CA LYS A 369 -15.23 17.29 -13.82
C LYS A 369 -14.84 16.17 -14.77
N LEU A 370 -14.98 16.43 -16.07
CA LEU A 370 -14.50 15.55 -17.12
C LEU A 370 -13.09 15.97 -17.53
N VAL A 371 -12.18 15.02 -17.54
CA VAL A 371 -10.80 15.21 -17.99
C VAL A 371 -10.57 14.33 -19.21
N ILE A 372 -10.11 14.93 -20.31
CA ILE A 372 -9.85 14.24 -21.58
C ILE A 372 -8.42 14.49 -22.01
N THR A 373 -7.74 13.49 -22.56
CA THR A 373 -6.39 13.67 -23.12
C THR A 373 -6.41 14.04 -24.61
N SER A 374 -5.40 14.78 -25.08
CA SER A 374 -5.25 15.09 -26.50
C SER A 374 -5.23 13.83 -27.37
N LYS A 375 -4.51 12.78 -26.95
CA LYS A 375 -4.45 11.53 -27.72
C LYS A 375 -5.82 10.88 -27.91
N LEU A 376 -6.74 11.00 -26.95
CA LEU A 376 -8.09 10.47 -27.10
C LEU A 376 -8.83 11.16 -28.25
N LEU A 377 -8.71 12.49 -28.33
CA LEU A 377 -9.32 13.30 -29.38
C LEU A 377 -8.71 13.01 -30.75
N ASP A 378 -7.41 12.65 -30.79
CA ASP A 378 -6.71 12.33 -32.04
C ASP A 378 -7.13 10.98 -32.65
N ILE A 379 -7.57 10.00 -31.83
CA ILE A 379 -7.85 8.64 -32.30
C ILE A 379 -9.34 8.33 -32.49
N LEU A 380 -10.22 9.09 -31.83
CA LEU A 380 -11.65 8.86 -31.87
C LEU A 380 -12.33 9.81 -32.87
N SER A 381 -13.22 9.25 -33.68
CA SER A 381 -14.22 10.04 -34.41
C SER A 381 -15.20 10.70 -33.43
N GLU A 382 -16.01 11.63 -33.92
CA GLU A 382 -16.99 12.32 -33.07
C GLU A 382 -18.02 11.36 -32.45
N GLU A 383 -18.49 10.35 -33.19
CA GLU A 383 -19.43 9.34 -32.67
C GLU A 383 -18.78 8.41 -31.65
N GLU A 384 -17.52 8.04 -31.86
CA GLU A 384 -16.75 7.27 -30.88
C GLU A 384 -16.45 8.11 -29.61
N LEU A 385 -16.20 9.42 -29.75
CA LEU A 385 -16.04 10.33 -28.62
C LEU A 385 -17.36 10.48 -27.84
N LYS A 386 -18.50 10.57 -28.55
CA LYS A 386 -19.84 10.52 -27.93
C LYS A 386 -20.03 9.24 -27.12
N ALA A 387 -19.55 8.09 -27.62
CA ALA A 387 -19.59 6.82 -26.90
C ALA A 387 -18.88 6.87 -25.54
N ILE A 388 -17.66 7.42 -25.50
CA ILE A 388 -16.88 7.52 -24.27
C ILE A 388 -17.48 8.55 -23.31
N ILE A 389 -17.92 9.70 -23.81
CA ILE A 389 -18.60 10.70 -22.97
C ILE A 389 -19.91 10.15 -22.38
N ALA A 390 -20.64 9.32 -23.12
CA ALA A 390 -21.81 8.62 -22.60
C ALA A 390 -21.47 7.66 -21.45
N HIS A 391 -20.35 6.94 -21.54
CA HIS A 391 -19.84 6.11 -20.45
C HIS A 391 -19.46 6.94 -19.21
N GLU A 392 -18.71 8.03 -19.39
CA GLU A 392 -18.36 8.91 -18.26
C GLU A 392 -19.61 9.54 -17.60
N LEU A 393 -20.61 9.95 -18.40
CA LEU A 393 -21.89 10.45 -17.89
C LEU A 393 -22.73 9.36 -17.22
N ALA A 394 -22.59 8.09 -17.63
CA ALA A 394 -23.23 6.96 -16.97
C ALA A 394 -22.71 6.81 -15.53
N HIS A 395 -21.40 6.96 -15.29
CA HIS A 395 -20.85 6.99 -13.92
C HIS A 395 -21.47 8.07 -13.05
N ARG A 396 -21.64 9.27 -13.61
CA ARG A 396 -22.31 10.38 -12.93
C ARG A 396 -23.79 10.10 -12.65
N LYS A 397 -24.52 9.58 -13.64
CA LYS A 397 -25.95 9.24 -13.51
C LYS A 397 -26.19 8.21 -12.41
N LYS A 398 -25.32 7.21 -12.33
CA LYS A 398 -25.40 6.11 -11.36
C LYS A 398 -24.68 6.39 -10.05
N LEU A 399 -24.11 7.58 -9.87
CA LEU A 399 -23.36 7.99 -8.67
C LEU A 399 -22.19 7.03 -8.35
N HIS A 400 -21.58 6.43 -9.37
CA HIS A 400 -20.59 5.36 -9.20
C HIS A 400 -19.39 5.77 -8.33
N ILE A 401 -18.90 7.01 -8.43
CA ILE A 401 -17.81 7.52 -7.58
C ILE A 401 -18.22 7.53 -6.11
N LYS A 402 -19.46 7.96 -5.81
CA LYS A 402 -19.98 8.05 -4.44
C LYS A 402 -20.28 6.66 -3.87
N LEU A 403 -20.90 5.80 -4.67
CA LEU A 403 -21.17 4.41 -4.30
C LEU A 403 -19.88 3.64 -4.08
N GLY A 404 -18.88 3.83 -4.94
CA GLY A 404 -17.54 3.24 -4.75
C GLY A 404 -16.87 3.71 -3.46
N PHE A 405 -16.94 5.01 -3.15
CA PHE A 405 -16.41 5.56 -1.91
C PHE A 405 -17.10 5.01 -0.66
N ILE A 406 -18.44 5.00 -0.64
CA ILE A 406 -19.22 4.45 0.48
C ILE A 406 -18.95 2.94 0.62
N SER A 407 -18.90 2.20 -0.49
CA SER A 407 -18.60 0.77 -0.49
C SER A 407 -17.21 0.51 0.09
N PHE A 408 -16.20 1.27 -0.31
CA PHE A 408 -14.84 1.18 0.23
C PHE A 408 -14.81 1.37 1.75
N ILE A 409 -15.52 2.37 2.28
CA ILE A 409 -15.59 2.59 3.73
C ILE A 409 -16.29 1.42 4.43
N ILE A 410 -17.45 0.98 3.94
CA ILE A 410 -18.23 -0.09 4.58
C ILE A 410 -17.46 -1.41 4.56
N ILE A 411 -16.92 -1.78 3.40
CA ILE A 411 -16.18 -3.03 3.21
C ILE A 411 -14.93 -3.05 4.07
N GLY A 412 -14.12 -2.00 4.00
CA GLY A 412 -12.93 -1.89 4.85
C GLY A 412 -13.30 -1.91 6.33
N ALA A 413 -14.34 -1.17 6.74
CA ALA A 413 -14.80 -1.16 8.13
C ALA A 413 -15.17 -2.56 8.63
N ILE A 414 -15.88 -3.35 7.81
CA ILE A 414 -16.24 -4.73 8.16
C ILE A 414 -14.98 -5.61 8.22
N ILE A 415 -14.18 -5.63 7.15
CA ILE A 415 -13.03 -6.53 7.02
C ILE A 415 -11.98 -6.28 8.10
N TYR A 416 -11.56 -5.02 8.29
CA TYR A 416 -10.53 -4.71 9.29
C TYR A 416 -11.07 -4.84 10.73
N SER A 417 -12.37 -4.66 10.96
CA SER A 417 -12.95 -4.94 12.30
C SER A 417 -12.99 -6.43 12.60
N ILE A 418 -13.28 -7.28 11.60
CA ILE A 418 -13.18 -8.74 11.73
C ILE A 418 -11.73 -9.13 12.03
N ALA A 419 -10.75 -8.57 11.30
CA ALA A 419 -9.34 -8.81 11.55
C ALA A 419 -8.93 -8.47 13.00
N ILE A 420 -9.33 -7.30 13.49
CA ILE A 420 -9.08 -6.86 14.88
C ILE A 420 -9.78 -7.79 15.89
N TYR A 421 -11.02 -8.22 15.60
CA TYR A 421 -11.75 -9.14 16.48
C TYR A 421 -11.08 -10.51 16.55
N ILE A 422 -10.65 -11.05 15.41
CA ILE A 422 -9.90 -12.30 15.30
C ILE A 422 -8.65 -12.24 16.17
N LEU A 423 -7.86 -11.17 16.04
CA LEU A 423 -6.65 -10.98 16.85
C LEU A 423 -6.95 -10.91 18.35
N LYS A 424 -8.03 -10.22 18.73
CA LYS A 424 -8.46 -10.14 20.14
C LYS A 424 -8.92 -11.49 20.69
N TYR A 425 -9.60 -12.31 19.89
CA TYR A 425 -10.20 -13.57 20.35
C TYR A 425 -9.20 -14.73 20.37
N ILE A 426 -8.30 -14.78 19.38
CA ILE A 426 -7.34 -15.88 19.24
C ILE A 426 -6.29 -15.85 20.37
N ASN A 427 -6.12 -14.73 21.09
CA ASN A 427 -5.16 -14.55 22.21
C ASN A 427 -3.74 -15.05 21.88
N ILE A 428 -3.39 -15.12 20.58
CA ILE A 428 -2.04 -15.40 20.12
C ILE A 428 -1.39 -14.04 19.92
N GLU A 429 -0.52 -13.70 20.86
CA GLU A 429 0.37 -12.56 20.75
C GLU A 429 1.53 -12.92 19.81
N GLY A 430 1.85 -12.01 18.90
CA GLY A 430 2.97 -12.19 17.97
C GLY A 430 2.81 -11.38 16.69
N GLU A 431 3.89 -10.72 16.30
CA GLU A 431 3.94 -9.87 15.11
C GLU A 431 3.62 -10.62 13.82
N TRP A 432 3.98 -11.90 13.76
CA TRP A 432 3.66 -12.80 12.65
C TRP A 432 2.16 -13.01 12.45
N VAL A 433 1.42 -13.24 13.55
CA VAL A 433 -0.02 -13.47 13.50
C VAL A 433 -0.74 -12.17 13.16
N PHE A 434 -0.32 -11.06 13.78
CA PHE A 434 -0.80 -9.73 13.42
C PHE A 434 -0.62 -9.45 11.92
N THR A 435 0.60 -9.63 11.41
CA THR A 435 0.95 -9.36 10.02
C THR A 435 0.17 -10.26 9.08
N ALA A 436 0.08 -11.57 9.36
CA ALA A 436 -0.66 -12.51 8.52
C ALA A 436 -2.16 -12.19 8.44
N VAL A 437 -2.79 -11.86 9.58
CA VAL A 437 -4.22 -11.53 9.63
C VAL A 437 -4.50 -10.23 8.88
N PHE A 438 -3.72 -9.17 9.11
CA PHE A 438 -3.91 -7.89 8.41
C PHE A 438 -3.58 -7.97 6.92
N PHE A 439 -2.55 -8.73 6.54
CA PHE A 439 -2.23 -8.96 5.13
C PHE A 439 -3.35 -9.73 4.41
N THR A 440 -3.93 -10.74 5.07
CA THR A 440 -5.08 -11.48 4.56
C THR A 440 -6.29 -10.57 4.41
N ALA A 441 -6.58 -9.75 5.42
CA ALA A 441 -7.66 -8.75 5.40
C ALA A 441 -7.48 -7.77 4.22
N TYR A 442 -6.27 -7.27 4.02
CA TYR A 442 -5.93 -6.39 2.89
C TYR A 442 -6.17 -7.07 1.53
N ILE A 443 -5.76 -8.33 1.35
CA ILE A 443 -5.99 -9.07 0.10
C ILE A 443 -7.49 -9.21 -0.18
N ILE A 444 -8.28 -9.57 0.83
CA ILE A 444 -9.74 -9.73 0.69
C ILE A 444 -10.38 -8.39 0.32
N ASP A 445 -10.05 -7.32 1.04
CA ASP A 445 -10.53 -5.95 0.78
C ASP A 445 -10.20 -5.51 -0.65
N TYR A 446 -8.94 -5.69 -1.05
CA TYR A 446 -8.47 -5.39 -2.40
C TYR A 446 -9.29 -6.13 -3.47
N LEU A 447 -9.41 -7.45 -3.36
CA LEU A 447 -10.11 -8.28 -4.34
C LEU A 447 -11.59 -7.93 -4.43
N LEU A 448 -12.24 -7.67 -3.30
CA LEU A 448 -13.65 -7.29 -3.25
C LEU A 448 -13.88 -5.91 -3.87
N CYS A 449 -13.02 -4.94 -3.57
CA CYS A 449 -13.05 -3.63 -4.20
C CYS A 449 -12.85 -3.72 -5.73
N ARG A 450 -11.93 -4.57 -6.21
CA ARG A 450 -11.74 -4.82 -7.66
C ARG A 450 -12.94 -5.47 -8.31
N TYR A 451 -13.57 -6.42 -7.63
CA TYR A 451 -14.81 -7.05 -8.12
C TYR A 451 -15.94 -6.03 -8.28
N ILE A 452 -16.17 -5.17 -7.28
CA ILE A 452 -17.20 -4.13 -7.34
C ILE A 452 -16.90 -3.12 -8.44
N SER A 453 -15.64 -2.69 -8.57
CA SER A 453 -15.20 -1.80 -9.65
C SER A 453 -15.59 -2.36 -11.02
N ARG A 454 -15.34 -3.65 -11.29
CA ARG A 454 -15.71 -4.28 -12.57
C ARG A 454 -17.22 -4.34 -12.82
N LYS A 455 -18.03 -4.49 -11.76
CA LYS A 455 -19.50 -4.45 -11.88
C LYS A 455 -20.01 -3.04 -12.20
N ILE A 456 -19.41 -2.03 -11.58
CA ILE A 456 -19.67 -0.62 -11.85
C ILE A 456 -19.38 -0.28 -13.32
N GLU A 457 -18.25 -0.74 -13.86
CA GLU A 457 -17.88 -0.57 -15.26
C GLU A 457 -18.89 -1.21 -16.21
N LYS A 458 -19.33 -2.45 -15.91
CA LYS A 458 -20.36 -3.11 -16.71
C LYS A 458 -21.67 -2.32 -16.73
N ASP A 459 -22.12 -1.78 -15.60
CA ASP A 459 -23.33 -0.95 -15.54
C ASP A 459 -23.19 0.35 -16.35
N ALA A 460 -22.00 0.97 -16.33
CA ALA A 460 -21.72 2.17 -17.12
C ALA A 460 -21.75 1.88 -18.63
N ASP A 461 -21.15 0.79 -19.08
CA ASP A 461 -21.15 0.36 -20.48
C ASP A 461 -22.57 0.06 -21.00
N LEU A 462 -23.35 -0.69 -20.21
CA LEU A 462 -24.72 -1.03 -20.59
C LEU A 462 -25.63 0.21 -20.62
N LEU A 463 -25.39 1.18 -19.75
CA LEU A 463 -26.14 2.44 -19.78
C LEU A 463 -25.74 3.33 -20.96
N ALA A 464 -24.46 3.39 -21.32
CA ALA A 464 -23.98 4.15 -22.47
C ALA A 464 -24.50 3.58 -23.80
N THR A 465 -24.48 2.25 -23.95
CA THR A 465 -24.96 1.56 -25.16
C THR A 465 -26.47 1.63 -25.38
N LYS A 466 -27.26 2.08 -24.38
CA LYS A 466 -28.70 2.34 -24.58
C LYS A 466 -28.98 3.58 -25.44
N ILE A 467 -28.03 4.50 -25.53
CA ILE A 467 -28.19 5.77 -26.25
C ILE A 467 -27.16 5.98 -27.37
N ILE A 468 -26.16 5.11 -27.44
CA ILE A 468 -25.12 5.08 -28.46
C ILE A 468 -25.15 3.70 -29.12
N ASP A 469 -24.98 3.65 -30.43
CA ASP A 469 -24.91 2.40 -31.17
C ASP A 469 -23.86 1.44 -30.56
N PRO A 470 -24.24 0.18 -30.22
CA PRO A 470 -23.34 -0.79 -29.60
C PRO A 470 -22.07 -1.08 -30.42
N LYS A 471 -22.15 -1.09 -31.75
CA LYS A 471 -20.99 -1.34 -32.62
C LYS A 471 -19.98 -0.19 -32.54
N THR A 472 -20.47 1.05 -32.57
CA THR A 472 -19.67 2.27 -32.38
C THR A 472 -18.99 2.30 -31.00
N TYR A 473 -19.73 1.89 -29.96
CA TYR A 473 -19.18 1.81 -28.60
C TYR A 473 -18.03 0.80 -28.48
N ILE A 474 -18.23 -0.42 -29.01
CA ILE A 474 -17.18 -1.46 -29.03
C ILE A 474 -15.95 -0.97 -29.80
N LYS A 475 -16.15 -0.29 -30.93
CA LYS A 475 -15.05 0.27 -31.74
C LYS A 475 -14.25 1.32 -30.96
N ALA A 476 -14.94 2.23 -30.25
CA ALA A 476 -14.30 3.24 -29.40
C ALA A 476 -13.47 2.59 -28.27
N LEU A 477 -14.03 1.60 -27.58
CA LEU A 477 -13.33 0.84 -26.54
C LEU A 477 -12.08 0.14 -27.08
N ALA A 478 -12.20 -0.52 -28.23
CA ALA A 478 -11.10 -1.22 -28.86
C ALA A 478 -9.97 -0.25 -29.26
N LYS A 479 -10.30 0.93 -29.82
CA LYS A 479 -9.30 1.95 -30.16
C LYS A 479 -8.52 2.43 -28.94
N ILE A 480 -9.21 2.72 -27.82
CA ILE A 480 -8.55 3.12 -26.56
C ILE A 480 -7.62 2.00 -26.09
N HIS A 481 -8.13 0.78 -26.01
CA HIS A 481 -7.37 -0.39 -25.57
C HIS A 481 -6.07 -0.58 -26.35
N PHE A 482 -6.12 -0.53 -27.68
CA PHE A 482 -4.94 -0.68 -28.53
C PHE A 482 -4.00 0.51 -28.46
N SER A 483 -4.52 1.74 -28.32
CA SER A 483 -3.69 2.94 -28.18
C SER A 483 -2.89 2.95 -26.88
N SER A 484 -3.40 2.28 -25.83
CA SER A 484 -2.71 2.08 -24.55
C SER A 484 -1.85 0.81 -24.52
N TYR A 485 -1.78 0.06 -25.62
CA TYR A 485 -1.07 -1.21 -25.74
C TYR A 485 -1.47 -2.26 -24.68
N MET A 486 -2.69 -2.17 -24.15
CA MET A 486 -3.14 -3.08 -23.10
C MET A 486 -3.23 -4.51 -23.64
N PRO A 487 -2.88 -5.54 -22.85
CA PRO A 487 -3.07 -6.92 -23.26
C PRO A 487 -4.56 -7.25 -23.36
N LYS A 488 -4.98 -7.93 -24.44
CA LYS A 488 -6.39 -8.30 -24.68
C LYS A 488 -6.99 -9.11 -23.52
N GLU A 489 -6.21 -10.01 -22.94
CA GLU A 489 -6.57 -10.88 -21.82
C GLU A 489 -5.33 -11.24 -20.98
N GLY A 490 -5.52 -11.66 -19.72
CA GLY A 490 -4.43 -12.16 -18.88
C GLY A 490 -4.87 -12.61 -17.48
N ILE A 491 -4.03 -13.41 -16.84
CA ILE A 491 -4.27 -13.96 -15.49
C ILE A 491 -4.43 -12.85 -14.43
N LEU A 492 -3.85 -11.68 -14.68
CA LEU A 492 -3.90 -10.53 -13.77
C LEU A 492 -5.18 -9.67 -13.94
N ASN A 493 -6.11 -10.03 -14.85
CA ASN A 493 -7.35 -9.28 -15.04
C ASN A 493 -8.20 -9.16 -13.77
N VAL A 494 -8.14 -10.15 -12.87
CA VAL A 494 -8.83 -10.09 -11.57
C VAL A 494 -8.34 -8.95 -10.67
N LEU A 495 -7.09 -8.51 -10.87
CA LEU A 495 -6.47 -7.42 -10.13
C LEU A 495 -6.75 -6.04 -10.76
N MET A 496 -7.34 -6.00 -11.96
CA MET A 496 -7.64 -4.76 -12.68
C MET A 496 -8.96 -4.15 -12.24
N THR A 497 -9.06 -2.81 -12.36
CA THR A 497 -10.28 -2.04 -12.09
C THR A 497 -11.35 -2.23 -13.15
N HIS A 498 -10.95 -2.48 -14.39
CA HIS A 498 -11.83 -2.68 -15.54
C HIS A 498 -11.83 -4.15 -16.00
N PRO A 499 -12.96 -4.67 -16.51
CA PRO A 499 -12.99 -5.93 -17.23
C PRO A 499 -12.12 -5.86 -18.50
N SER A 500 -11.74 -7.01 -19.05
CA SER A 500 -10.96 -7.07 -20.29
C SER A 500 -11.78 -6.54 -21.48
N LEU A 501 -11.10 -6.10 -22.56
CA LEU A 501 -11.79 -5.66 -23.78
C LEU A 501 -12.76 -6.73 -24.30
N LYS A 502 -12.33 -7.99 -24.29
CA LYS A 502 -13.17 -9.12 -24.74
C LYS A 502 -14.37 -9.33 -23.83
N GLU A 503 -14.20 -9.22 -22.51
CA GLU A 503 -15.32 -9.34 -21.58
C GLU A 503 -16.33 -8.21 -21.78
N ARG A 504 -15.84 -6.97 -21.96
CA ARG A 504 -16.68 -5.80 -22.26
C ARG A 504 -17.45 -5.95 -23.56
N ALA A 505 -16.77 -6.31 -24.64
CA ALA A 505 -17.40 -6.55 -25.93
C ALA A 505 -18.41 -7.71 -25.86
N ARG A 506 -18.10 -8.78 -25.12
CA ARG A 506 -18.96 -9.96 -24.99
C ARG A 506 -20.29 -9.65 -24.34
N TYR A 507 -20.34 -8.96 -23.20
CA TYR A 507 -21.65 -8.69 -22.59
C TYR A 507 -22.47 -7.67 -23.39
N ILE A 508 -21.83 -6.77 -24.16
CA ILE A 508 -22.54 -5.88 -25.08
C ILE A 508 -23.12 -6.71 -26.24
N GLN A 509 -22.31 -7.59 -26.81
CA GLN A 509 -22.73 -8.54 -27.84
C GLN A 509 -23.95 -9.35 -27.38
N GLU A 510 -23.87 -9.98 -26.21
CA GLU A 510 -24.95 -10.78 -25.61
C GLU A 510 -26.21 -9.93 -25.35
N THR A 511 -26.06 -8.69 -24.88
CA THR A 511 -27.19 -7.80 -24.56
C THR A 511 -27.97 -7.37 -25.80
N TYR A 512 -27.29 -7.12 -26.93
CA TYR A 512 -27.90 -6.61 -28.16
C TYR A 512 -28.01 -7.65 -29.28
N GLY A 513 -27.71 -8.93 -29.01
CA GLY A 513 -27.80 -10.01 -29.99
C GLY A 513 -26.88 -9.85 -31.20
N LEU A 514 -25.69 -9.26 -31.02
CA LEU A 514 -24.73 -9.06 -32.11
C LEU A 514 -24.06 -10.39 -32.50
N SER A 515 -23.78 -10.56 -33.79
CA SER A 515 -22.95 -11.68 -34.26
C SER A 515 -21.54 -11.58 -33.68
N LYS A 516 -20.96 -12.72 -33.32
CA LYS A 516 -19.57 -12.79 -32.85
C LYS A 516 -18.60 -12.33 -33.93
N ASP A 517 -18.83 -12.72 -35.17
CA ASP A 517 -17.99 -12.35 -36.32
C ASP A 517 -18.00 -10.83 -36.57
N ASP A 518 -19.17 -10.20 -36.38
CA ASP A 518 -19.30 -8.74 -36.47
C ASP A 518 -18.45 -8.04 -35.40
N VAL A 519 -18.48 -8.52 -34.16
CA VAL A 519 -17.71 -7.94 -33.05
C VAL A 519 -16.21 -8.13 -33.27
N ASP A 520 -15.78 -9.32 -33.67
CA ASP A 520 -14.38 -9.60 -33.96
C ASP A 520 -13.86 -8.74 -35.12
N LYS A 521 -14.68 -8.54 -36.16
CA LYS A 521 -14.38 -7.62 -37.26
C LYS A 521 -14.24 -6.17 -36.80
N ILE A 522 -15.14 -5.68 -35.94
CA ILE A 522 -15.06 -4.30 -35.41
C ILE A 522 -13.77 -4.10 -34.60
N ILE A 523 -13.41 -5.06 -33.76
CA ILE A 523 -12.18 -5.01 -32.97
C ILE A 523 -10.95 -5.01 -33.87
N GLU A 524 -10.94 -5.82 -34.93
CA GLU A 524 -9.84 -5.85 -35.89
C GLU A 524 -9.73 -4.54 -36.69
N GLU A 525 -10.85 -3.98 -37.14
CA GLU A 525 -10.85 -2.64 -37.78
C GLU A 525 -10.28 -1.55 -36.87
N ALA A 526 -10.64 -1.58 -35.58
CA ALA A 526 -10.10 -0.66 -34.59
C ALA A 526 -8.58 -0.85 -34.42
N TYR A 527 -8.10 -2.10 -34.37
CA TYR A 527 -6.67 -2.41 -34.32
C TYR A 527 -5.93 -1.83 -35.53
N GLN A 528 -6.40 -2.13 -36.75
CA GLN A 528 -5.78 -1.66 -37.99
C GLN A 528 -5.76 -0.12 -38.09
N TYR A 529 -6.83 0.54 -37.64
CA TYR A 529 -6.87 2.00 -37.56
C TYR A 529 -5.80 2.55 -36.62
N VAL A 530 -5.72 2.05 -35.38
CA VAL A 530 -4.75 2.57 -34.41
C VAL A 530 -3.32 2.25 -34.85
N GLU A 531 -3.08 1.07 -35.41
CA GLU A 531 -1.78 0.67 -35.97
C GLU A 531 -1.32 1.69 -37.04
N LYS A 532 -2.23 2.06 -37.95
CA LYS A 532 -1.96 3.08 -38.97
C LYS A 532 -1.70 4.47 -38.39
N VAL A 533 -2.43 4.87 -37.33
CA VAL A 533 -2.27 6.19 -36.70
C VAL A 533 -1.01 6.27 -35.84
N VAL A 534 -0.61 5.17 -35.19
CA VAL A 534 0.61 5.10 -34.36
C VAL A 534 1.88 5.02 -35.20
N ASN A 535 1.81 4.40 -36.38
CA ASN A 535 2.94 4.27 -37.31
C ASN A 535 3.06 5.42 -38.33
N LYS A 536 2.03 6.28 -38.44
CA LYS A 536 2.10 7.55 -39.17
C LYS A 536 2.74 8.63 -38.34
#